data_AF-A0AAV6I352-F1
#
_entry.id   AF-A0AAV6I352-F1
#
_cell.length_a   1.000
_cell.length_b   1.000
_cell.length_c   1.000
_cell.angle_alpha   90.00
_cell.angle_beta   90.00
_cell.angle_gamma   90.00
#
_symmetry.space_group_name_H-M   'P 1'
#
loop_
_entity.id
_entity.type
_entity.pdbx_description
1 polymer ?
#
loop_
_entity_poly.entity_id
_entity_poly.type
_entity_poly.pdbx_seq_one_letter_code
_entity_poly.pdbx_strand_id
1 'polypeptide(L)'
;MLDVILQISEGKYICLYGGEDMEWIRRFTTTAKAVAQAARIQLEMLYVGKSNPREKVRKINNTIDAEKLSHILPDLTLIWFFWVRLESMWHSKTQHGKSVENDTIVQEIMTMLSFDGSDQGWAVISRGSAEMAKAKGDTILTSLNQFDLWKLRAEQEGFVPALNANLHDLHTPHHCNRLILPGATGAIPERVVCAECGRPMEKFIMYRCCTD
;
A
#
# COMPACT_ATOMS: atom_id res chain seq x y z
N MET A 1 2.14 -18.71 3.33
CA MET A 1 1.73 -17.79 2.24
C MET A 1 0.25 -17.93 1.94
N LEU A 2 -0.23 -19.16 1.69
CA LEU A 2 -1.66 -19.46 1.75
C LEU A 2 -2.24 -19.03 3.10
N ASP A 3 -1.54 -19.18 4.22
CA ASP A 3 -2.10 -18.80 5.53
C ASP A 3 -2.37 -17.29 5.74
N VAL A 4 -1.59 -16.36 5.17
CA VAL A 4 -1.86 -14.92 5.34
C VAL A 4 -2.98 -14.43 4.43
N ILE A 5 -3.12 -15.03 3.24
CA ILE A 5 -4.22 -14.76 2.31
C ILE A 5 -5.51 -15.50 2.75
N LEU A 6 -5.38 -16.68 3.39
CA LEU A 6 -6.49 -17.47 3.95
C LEU A 6 -6.91 -16.99 5.35
N GLN A 7 -6.11 -16.18 6.05
CA GLN A 7 -6.44 -15.58 7.34
C GLN A 7 -7.21 -14.26 7.24
N ILE A 8 -7.91 -14.02 6.12
CA ILE A 8 -9.08 -13.12 6.13
C ILE A 8 -10.21 -13.82 6.92
N SER A 9 -9.93 -14.17 8.18
CA SER A 9 -10.91 -14.58 9.15
C SER A 9 -11.71 -13.33 9.53
N GLU A 10 -13.03 -13.45 9.58
CA GLU A 10 -13.91 -12.38 10.04
C GLU A 10 -13.41 -11.78 11.36
N GLY A 11 -13.08 -10.48 11.34
CA GLY A 11 -12.73 -9.72 12.55
C GLY A 11 -11.28 -9.28 12.69
N LYS A 12 -10.33 -9.83 11.92
CA LYS A 12 -8.92 -9.38 11.95
C LYS A 12 -8.67 -8.21 10.99
N TYR A 13 -7.76 -7.33 11.38
CA TYR A 13 -7.24 -6.28 10.53
C TYR A 13 -5.94 -6.75 9.89
N ILE A 14 -5.80 -6.55 8.59
CA ILE A 14 -4.58 -6.86 7.83
C ILE A 14 -3.96 -5.55 7.38
N CYS A 15 -2.69 -5.35 7.72
CA CYS A 15 -1.89 -4.24 7.23
C CYS A 15 -0.84 -4.76 6.24
N LEU A 16 -1.01 -4.42 4.97
CA LEU A 16 0.05 -4.54 3.98
C LEU A 16 0.84 -3.24 3.97
N TYR A 17 2.16 -3.34 4.01
CA TYR A 17 3.01 -2.15 3.94
C TYR A 17 4.27 -2.42 3.14
N GLY A 18 4.89 -1.35 2.65
CA GLY A 18 6.10 -1.40 1.85
C GLY A 18 6.88 -0.09 1.91
N GLY A 19 8.01 -0.06 1.22
CA GLY A 19 8.99 1.01 1.29
C GLY A 19 10.40 0.46 1.50
N GLU A 20 11.41 1.31 1.30
CA GLU A 20 12.81 0.91 1.38
C GLU A 20 13.60 1.65 2.48
N ASP A 21 12.93 2.47 3.27
CA ASP A 21 13.49 3.19 4.41
C ASP A 21 13.25 2.39 5.69
N MET A 22 14.32 1.82 6.24
CA MET A 22 14.26 1.00 7.44
C MET A 22 13.89 1.80 8.70
N GLU A 23 14.26 3.09 8.78
CA GLU A 23 13.90 3.94 9.91
C GLU A 23 12.40 4.20 9.91
N TRP A 24 11.84 4.51 8.73
CA TRP A 24 10.40 4.64 8.56
C TRP A 24 9.67 3.34 8.91
N ILE A 25 10.15 2.18 8.43
CA ILE A 25 9.55 0.86 8.74
C ILE A 25 9.48 0.61 10.25
N ARG A 26 10.56 0.85 10.99
CA ARG A 26 10.58 0.67 12.46
C ARG A 26 9.59 1.59 13.16
N ARG A 27 9.58 2.88 12.80
CA ARG A 27 8.64 3.86 13.35
C ARG A 27 7.20 3.47 13.05
N PHE A 28 6.90 3.15 11.80
CA PHE A 28 5.56 2.76 11.36
C PHE A 28 5.04 1.53 12.08
N THR A 29 5.82 0.44 12.10
CA THR A 29 5.41 -0.81 12.75
C THR A 29 5.21 -0.65 14.26
N THR A 30 6.05 0.14 14.93
CA THR A 30 5.91 0.44 16.36
C THR A 30 4.64 1.24 16.63
N THR A 31 4.42 2.34 15.89
CA THR A 31 3.22 3.17 16.03
C THR A 31 1.94 2.38 15.71
N ALA A 32 1.94 1.61 14.61
CA ALA A 32 0.77 0.81 14.21
C ALA A 32 0.39 -0.23 15.27
N LYS A 33 1.38 -0.92 15.86
CA LYS A 33 1.14 -1.86 16.97
C LYS A 33 0.59 -1.15 18.21
N ALA A 34 1.13 0.00 18.58
CA ALA A 34 0.65 0.79 19.72
C ALA A 34 -0.79 1.26 19.51
N VAL A 35 -1.12 1.76 18.32
CA VAL A 35 -2.49 2.15 17.96
C VAL A 35 -3.42 0.94 17.96
N ALA A 36 -2.99 -0.21 17.44
CA ALA A 36 -3.79 -1.43 17.46
C ALA A 36 -4.14 -1.87 18.89
N GLN A 37 -3.17 -1.80 19.82
CA GLN A 37 -3.40 -2.06 21.23
C GLN A 37 -4.37 -1.05 21.85
N ALA A 38 -4.19 0.24 21.58
CA ALA A 38 -5.04 1.31 22.11
C ALA A 38 -6.48 1.24 21.59
N ALA A 39 -6.66 0.83 20.33
CA ALA A 39 -7.95 0.61 19.68
C ALA A 39 -8.56 -0.77 19.99
N ARG A 40 -7.83 -1.65 20.69
CA ARG A 40 -8.23 -3.03 21.02
C ARG A 40 -8.57 -3.86 19.77
N ILE A 41 -7.79 -3.69 18.70
CA ILE A 41 -7.94 -4.44 17.44
C ILE A 41 -6.84 -5.48 17.30
N GLN A 42 -7.15 -6.60 16.64
CA GLN A 42 -6.16 -7.58 16.23
C GLN A 42 -5.59 -7.20 14.87
N LEU A 43 -4.37 -6.67 14.85
CA LEU A 43 -3.66 -6.23 13.64
C LEU A 43 -2.57 -7.23 13.26
N GLU A 44 -2.68 -7.82 12.07
CA GLU A 44 -1.64 -8.61 11.43
C GLU A 44 -0.93 -7.75 10.38
N MET A 45 0.40 -7.66 10.42
CA MET A 45 1.18 -6.83 9.52
C MET A 45 2.03 -7.70 8.59
N LEU A 46 2.06 -7.37 7.29
CA LEU A 46 2.88 -8.04 6.29
C LEU A 46 3.65 -7.01 5.46
N TYR A 47 4.97 -7.15 5.43
CA TYR A 47 5.83 -6.40 4.53
C TYR A 47 5.81 -7.02 3.12
N VAL A 48 5.48 -6.22 2.12
CA VAL A 48 5.28 -6.66 0.73
C VAL A 48 6.49 -6.40 -0.16
N GLY A 49 7.38 -5.47 0.21
CA GLY A 49 8.56 -5.12 -0.60
C GLY A 49 8.24 -4.25 -1.83
N LYS A 50 9.11 -4.32 -2.85
CA LYS A 50 8.99 -3.62 -4.15
C LYS A 50 9.06 -4.59 -5.33
N SER A 51 8.53 -4.19 -6.49
CA SER A 51 8.42 -4.97 -7.74
C SER A 51 9.75 -5.39 -8.34
N ASN A 52 10.82 -4.63 -8.07
CA ASN A 52 12.19 -4.99 -8.41
C ASN A 52 12.97 -5.37 -7.13
N PRO A 53 12.69 -6.54 -6.54
CA PRO A 53 13.32 -6.94 -5.29
C PRO A 53 14.80 -7.20 -5.51
N ARG A 54 15.64 -6.27 -5.03
CA ARG A 54 17.10 -6.39 -5.02
C ARG A 54 17.61 -6.79 -3.64
N GLU A 55 18.94 -6.80 -3.51
CA GLU A 55 19.63 -7.03 -2.24
C GLU A 55 19.15 -6.12 -1.10
N LYS A 56 18.67 -4.90 -1.43
CA LYS A 56 18.08 -3.98 -0.44
C LYS A 56 16.82 -4.57 0.21
N VAL A 57 15.89 -5.14 -0.56
CA VAL A 57 14.67 -5.77 -0.05
C VAL A 57 15.01 -7.00 0.81
N ARG A 58 16.03 -7.78 0.42
CA ARG A 58 16.53 -8.90 1.23
C ARG A 58 17.04 -8.44 2.60
N LYS A 59 17.85 -7.38 2.64
CA LYS A 59 18.35 -6.79 3.90
C LYS A 59 17.22 -6.28 4.79
N ILE A 60 16.20 -5.67 4.21
CA ILE A 60 15.02 -5.21 4.93
C ILE A 60 14.25 -6.41 5.52
N ASN A 61 13.98 -7.46 4.74
CA ASN A 61 13.33 -8.67 5.22
C ASN A 61 14.06 -9.29 6.41
N ASN A 62 15.39 -9.45 6.31
CA ASN A 62 16.21 -9.98 7.40
C ASN A 62 16.12 -9.13 8.66
N THR A 63 16.07 -7.80 8.52
CA THR A 63 15.96 -6.89 9.65
C THR A 63 14.57 -6.95 10.30
N ILE A 64 13.51 -6.98 9.49
CA ILE A 64 12.12 -7.12 9.95
C ILE A 64 11.92 -8.42 10.73
N ASP A 65 12.48 -9.53 10.24
CA ASP A 65 12.40 -10.84 10.88
C ASP A 65 13.20 -10.88 12.19
N ALA A 66 14.46 -10.41 12.17
CA ALA A 66 15.32 -10.34 13.36
C ALA A 66 14.72 -9.48 14.47
N GLU A 67 14.12 -8.34 14.13
CA GLU A 67 13.47 -7.42 15.08
C GLU A 67 12.00 -7.76 15.37
N LYS A 68 11.44 -8.80 14.72
CA LYS A 68 10.04 -9.23 14.86
C LYS A 68 9.04 -8.09 14.62
N LEU A 69 9.32 -7.25 13.63
CA LEU A 69 8.49 -6.07 13.34
C LEU A 69 7.15 -6.48 12.71
N SER A 70 7.14 -7.48 11.83
CA SER A 70 5.93 -8.00 11.18
C SER A 70 6.22 -9.35 10.52
N HIS A 71 5.22 -9.91 9.83
CA HIS A 71 5.47 -10.97 8.85
C HIS A 71 6.19 -10.42 7.62
N ILE A 72 6.92 -11.29 6.92
CA ILE A 72 7.60 -11.01 5.65
C ILE A 72 7.21 -12.04 4.59
N LEU A 73 7.40 -11.68 3.32
CA LEU A 73 7.45 -12.65 2.24
C LEU A 73 8.87 -13.24 2.18
N PRO A 74 9.05 -14.57 2.43
CA PRO A 74 10.37 -15.15 2.65
C PRO A 74 11.24 -15.24 1.38
N ASP A 75 10.62 -15.23 0.20
CA ASP A 75 11.29 -15.35 -1.09
C ASP A 75 10.96 -14.14 -1.98
N LEU A 76 12.00 -13.56 -2.57
CA LEU A 76 11.91 -12.43 -3.50
C LEU A 76 11.05 -12.76 -4.72
N THR A 77 11.01 -14.03 -5.12
CA THR A 77 10.13 -14.51 -6.20
C THR A 77 8.66 -14.29 -5.86
N LEU A 78 8.28 -14.41 -4.58
CA LEU A 78 6.90 -14.22 -4.11
C LEU A 78 6.53 -12.74 -4.12
N ILE A 79 7.47 -11.88 -3.73
CA ILE A 79 7.34 -10.43 -3.85
C ILE A 79 7.13 -10.05 -5.32
N TRP A 80 7.97 -10.56 -6.22
CA TRP A 80 7.82 -10.33 -7.65
C TRP A 80 6.46 -10.82 -8.20
N PHE A 81 6.04 -12.03 -7.83
CA PHE A 81 4.74 -12.57 -8.23
C PHE A 81 3.56 -11.73 -7.74
N PHE A 82 3.65 -11.12 -6.55
CA PHE A 82 2.62 -10.23 -6.04
C PHE A 82 2.40 -9.04 -7.00
N TRP A 83 3.49 -8.38 -7.40
CA TRP A 83 3.43 -7.21 -8.29
C TRP A 83 3.01 -7.58 -9.72
N VAL A 84 3.56 -8.66 -10.29
CA VAL A 84 3.17 -9.16 -11.62
C VAL A 84 1.69 -9.54 -11.68
N ARG A 85 1.12 -10.06 -10.58
CA ARG A 85 -0.31 -10.35 -10.52
C ARG A 85 -1.15 -9.09 -10.56
N LEU A 86 -0.76 -8.02 -9.85
CA LEU A 86 -1.44 -6.73 -9.92
C LEU A 86 -1.42 -6.16 -11.34
N GLU A 87 -0.26 -6.19 -12.00
CA GLU A 87 -0.11 -5.77 -13.39
C GLU A 87 -0.99 -6.59 -14.34
N SER A 88 -1.00 -7.91 -14.18
CA SER A 88 -1.82 -8.82 -15.00
C SER A 88 -3.32 -8.56 -14.82
N MET A 89 -3.77 -8.34 -13.58
CA MET A 89 -5.17 -7.99 -13.29
C MET A 89 -5.54 -6.65 -13.92
N TRP A 90 -4.65 -5.65 -13.81
CA TRP A 90 -4.85 -4.35 -14.45
C TRP A 90 -5.01 -4.48 -15.96
N HIS A 91 -4.07 -5.14 -16.63
CA HIS A 91 -4.11 -5.37 -18.08
C HIS A 91 -5.40 -6.07 -18.52
N SER A 92 -5.78 -7.14 -17.82
CA SER A 92 -7.02 -7.87 -18.08
C SER A 92 -8.25 -6.96 -17.96
N LYS A 93 -8.36 -6.20 -16.87
CA LYS A 93 -9.48 -5.28 -16.65
C LYS A 93 -9.56 -4.18 -17.72
N THR A 94 -8.42 -3.58 -18.07
CA THR A 94 -8.36 -2.53 -19.10
C THR A 94 -8.75 -3.06 -20.49
N GLN A 95 -8.35 -4.29 -20.85
CA GLN A 95 -8.80 -4.93 -22.10
C GLN A 95 -10.32 -5.12 -22.17
N HIS A 96 -10.99 -5.26 -21.01
CA HIS A 96 -12.45 -5.32 -20.90
C HIS A 96 -13.12 -3.94 -20.75
N GLY A 97 -12.40 -2.85 -21.07
CA GLY A 97 -12.93 -1.49 -21.01
C GLY A 97 -13.13 -0.94 -19.59
N LYS A 98 -12.52 -1.58 -18.58
CA LYS A 98 -12.56 -1.10 -17.19
C LYS A 98 -11.48 -0.05 -16.94
N SER A 99 -11.83 0.99 -16.22
CA SER A 99 -10.98 2.13 -15.89
C SER A 99 -11.20 2.59 -14.45
N VAL A 100 -10.36 3.51 -13.98
CA VAL A 100 -10.45 4.07 -12.61
C VAL A 100 -11.81 4.72 -12.37
N GLU A 101 -12.43 5.27 -13.42
CA GLU A 101 -13.72 5.96 -13.34
C GLU A 101 -14.92 5.00 -13.23
N ASN A 102 -14.78 3.73 -13.62
CA ASN A 102 -15.93 2.81 -13.74
C ASN A 102 -15.74 1.45 -13.02
N ASP A 103 -14.59 1.19 -12.42
CA ASP A 103 -14.29 -0.06 -11.71
C ASP A 103 -13.40 0.22 -10.49
N THR A 104 -13.97 0.01 -9.30
CA THR A 104 -13.27 0.22 -8.02
C THR A 104 -12.06 -0.70 -7.87
N ILE A 105 -12.10 -1.92 -8.42
CA ILE A 105 -10.95 -2.83 -8.37
C ILE A 105 -9.80 -2.27 -9.20
N VAL A 106 -10.08 -1.64 -10.35
CA VAL A 106 -9.04 -0.96 -11.15
C VAL A 106 -8.43 0.20 -10.39
N GLN A 107 -9.24 0.99 -9.67
CA GLN A 107 -8.75 2.07 -8.81
C GLN A 107 -7.80 1.54 -7.72
N GLU A 108 -8.15 0.43 -7.06
CA GLU A 108 -7.32 -0.17 -6.03
C GLU A 108 -6.01 -0.75 -6.58
N ILE A 109 -6.06 -1.45 -7.72
CA ILE A 109 -4.86 -1.97 -8.39
C ILE A 109 -3.93 -0.81 -8.78
N MET A 110 -4.47 0.26 -9.39
CA MET A 110 -3.68 1.43 -9.77
C MET A 110 -3.05 2.13 -8.56
N THR A 111 -3.76 2.17 -7.42
CA THR A 111 -3.22 2.74 -6.19
C THR A 111 -2.02 1.91 -5.71
N MET A 112 -2.15 0.59 -5.67
CA MET A 112 -1.06 -0.31 -5.29
C MET A 112 0.16 -0.14 -6.21
N LEU A 113 -0.04 -0.11 -7.54
CA LEU A 113 1.06 0.10 -8.49
C LEU A 113 1.73 1.47 -8.35
N SER A 114 1.00 2.50 -7.92
CA SER A 114 1.59 3.82 -7.65
C SER A 114 2.51 3.81 -6.41
N PHE A 115 2.26 2.94 -5.45
CA PHE A 115 3.10 2.80 -4.27
C PHE A 115 4.47 2.19 -4.58
N ASP A 116 4.52 1.23 -5.50
CA ASP A 116 5.79 0.65 -5.97
C ASP A 116 6.68 1.68 -6.67
N GLY A 117 6.06 2.62 -7.40
CA GLY A 117 6.74 3.69 -8.09
C GLY A 117 7.32 4.80 -7.19
N SER A 118 7.03 4.76 -5.89
CA SER A 118 7.49 5.73 -4.90
C SER A 118 8.70 5.20 -4.12
N ASP A 119 9.61 6.11 -3.75
CA ASP A 119 10.69 5.79 -2.80
C ASP A 119 10.23 5.94 -1.34
N GLN A 120 9.02 6.47 -1.12
CA GLN A 120 8.41 6.62 0.20
C GLN A 120 7.76 5.31 0.67
N GLY A 121 7.65 5.15 1.99
CA GLY A 121 6.82 4.11 2.58
C GLY A 121 5.36 4.23 2.18
N TRP A 122 4.58 3.18 2.39
CA TRP A 122 3.14 3.15 2.17
C TRP A 122 2.50 2.06 3.02
N ALA A 123 1.20 2.19 3.30
CA ALA A 123 0.44 1.16 3.98
C ALA A 123 -1.02 1.10 3.49
N VAL A 124 -1.56 -0.11 3.54
CA VAL A 124 -2.96 -0.45 3.32
C VAL A 124 -3.43 -1.24 4.53
N ILE A 125 -4.48 -0.78 5.21
CA ILE A 125 -5.10 -1.45 6.35
C ILE A 125 -6.52 -1.82 5.96
N SER A 126 -6.84 -3.11 6.00
CA SER A 126 -8.17 -3.61 5.68
C SER A 126 -8.79 -4.42 6.82
N ARG A 127 -10.13 -4.49 6.81
CA ARG A 127 -10.92 -5.38 7.65
C ARG A 127 -11.93 -6.11 6.77
N GLY A 128 -11.71 -7.40 6.56
CA GLY A 128 -12.49 -8.16 5.58
C GLY A 128 -12.31 -7.62 4.16
N SER A 129 -13.33 -7.81 3.32
CA SER A 129 -13.31 -7.42 1.90
C SER A 129 -13.89 -6.03 1.61
N ALA A 130 -14.60 -5.42 2.56
CA ALA A 130 -15.36 -4.19 2.34
C ALA A 130 -14.66 -2.92 2.85
N GLU A 131 -13.89 -3.02 3.94
CA GLU A 131 -13.26 -1.87 4.58
C GLU A 131 -11.77 -1.85 4.28
N MET A 132 -11.29 -0.74 3.71
CA MET A 132 -9.88 -0.51 3.44
C MET A 132 -9.52 0.98 3.58
N ALA A 133 -8.39 1.24 4.24
CA ALA A 133 -7.73 2.52 4.30
C ALA A 133 -6.32 2.40 3.70
N LYS A 134 -5.87 3.43 2.99
CA LYS A 134 -4.58 3.42 2.30
C LYS A 134 -3.97 4.81 2.29
N ALA A 135 -2.66 4.90 2.49
CA ALA A 135 -1.94 6.16 2.40
C ALA A 135 -0.43 5.95 2.25
N LYS A 136 0.23 7.02 1.77
CA LYS A 136 1.70 7.13 1.73
C LYS A 136 2.29 7.29 3.12
N GLY A 137 3.59 7.05 3.21
CA GLY A 137 4.31 6.78 4.45
C GLY A 137 4.20 7.89 5.49
N ASP A 138 4.39 9.14 5.10
CA ASP A 138 4.31 10.26 6.04
C ASP A 138 2.86 10.53 6.46
N THR A 139 1.91 10.43 5.53
CA THR A 139 0.48 10.66 5.78
C THR A 139 -0.09 9.60 6.73
N ILE A 140 0.16 8.31 6.46
CA ILE A 140 -0.32 7.22 7.32
C ILE A 140 0.33 7.30 8.70
N LEU A 141 1.63 7.57 8.78
CA LEU A 141 2.34 7.66 10.06
C LEU A 141 1.86 8.86 10.87
N THR A 142 1.63 10.01 10.24
CA THR A 142 1.05 11.20 10.88
C THR A 142 -0.33 10.90 11.43
N SER A 143 -1.20 10.27 10.63
CA SER A 143 -2.55 9.87 11.05
C SER A 143 -2.53 8.95 12.26
N LEU A 144 -1.65 7.95 12.28
CA LEU A 144 -1.52 7.01 13.40
C LEU A 144 -0.93 7.68 14.65
N ASN A 145 0.02 8.61 14.52
CA ASN A 145 0.53 9.39 15.65
C ASN A 145 -0.54 10.32 16.25
N GLN A 146 -1.52 10.72 15.44
CA GLN A 146 -2.68 11.53 15.85
C GLN A 146 -3.87 10.69 16.33
N PHE A 147 -3.67 9.39 16.63
CA PHE A 147 -4.77 8.49 17.01
C PHE A 147 -5.65 9.04 18.12
N ASP A 148 -5.09 9.71 19.13
CA ASP A 148 -5.86 10.30 20.23
C ASP A 148 -6.92 11.32 19.75
N LEU A 149 -6.71 11.99 18.62
CA LEU A 149 -7.64 12.97 18.05
C LEU A 149 -8.88 12.31 17.41
N TRP A 150 -8.72 11.10 16.86
CA TRP A 150 -9.80 10.40 16.15
C TRP A 150 -10.22 9.08 16.83
N LYS A 151 -9.66 8.77 18.00
CA LYS A 151 -9.97 7.58 18.79
C LYS A 151 -11.46 7.43 19.08
N LEU A 152 -12.11 8.52 19.52
CA LEU A 152 -13.56 8.49 19.80
C LEU A 152 -14.37 8.16 18.54
N ARG A 153 -13.95 8.69 17.38
CA ARG A 153 -14.56 8.37 16.09
C ARG A 153 -14.36 6.90 15.74
N ALA A 154 -13.17 6.34 15.98
CA ALA A 154 -12.89 4.92 15.77
C ALA A 154 -13.77 4.00 16.61
N GLU A 155 -14.09 4.39 17.85
CA GLU A 155 -15.00 3.64 18.74
C GLU A 155 -16.45 3.68 18.26
N GLN A 156 -16.89 4.78 17.63
CA GLN A 156 -18.26 4.99 17.17
C GLN A 156 -18.52 4.46 15.76
N GLU A 157 -17.59 4.70 14.84
CA GLU A 157 -17.75 4.45 13.40
C GLU A 157 -16.96 3.23 12.91
N GLY A 158 -16.06 2.70 13.75
CA GLY A 158 -15.12 1.66 13.38
C GLY A 158 -13.74 2.21 12.97
N PHE A 159 -12.70 1.38 13.12
CA PHE A 159 -11.31 1.82 12.95
C PHE A 159 -10.99 2.28 11.53
N VAL A 160 -11.33 1.48 10.51
CA VAL A 160 -11.01 1.80 9.11
C VAL A 160 -11.79 3.01 8.59
N PRO A 161 -13.12 3.14 8.81
CA PRO A 161 -13.85 4.35 8.46
C PRO A 161 -13.28 5.62 9.11
N ALA A 162 -12.99 5.57 10.42
CA ALA A 162 -12.42 6.72 11.13
C ALA A 162 -11.01 7.09 10.63
N LEU A 163 -10.18 6.09 10.34
CA LEU A 163 -8.86 6.29 9.74
C LEU A 163 -8.98 6.96 8.36
N ASN A 164 -9.89 6.51 7.51
CA ASN A 164 -10.13 7.14 6.20
C ASN A 164 -10.55 8.60 6.33
N ALA A 165 -11.44 8.92 7.28
CA ALA A 165 -11.85 10.30 7.54
C ALA A 165 -10.65 11.17 7.96
N ASN A 166 -9.80 10.69 8.88
CA ASN A 166 -8.62 11.44 9.31
C ASN A 166 -7.59 11.61 8.17
N LEU A 167 -7.38 10.57 7.35
CA LEU A 167 -6.49 10.65 6.18
C LEU A 167 -6.99 11.66 5.15
N HIS A 168 -8.30 11.73 4.95
CA HIS A 168 -8.91 12.74 4.08
C HIS A 168 -8.68 14.16 4.60
N ASP A 169 -8.75 14.37 5.91
CA ASP A 169 -8.48 15.68 6.54
C ASP A 169 -6.99 16.10 6.41
N LEU A 170 -6.09 15.12 6.32
CA LEU A 170 -4.65 15.33 6.11
C LEU A 170 -4.26 15.52 4.63
N HIS A 171 -5.18 15.30 3.69
CA HIS A 171 -4.85 15.45 2.26
C HIS A 171 -4.59 16.91 1.89
N THR A 172 -3.37 17.16 1.41
CA THR A 172 -3.01 18.46 0.85
C THR A 172 -3.55 18.59 -0.59
N PRO A 173 -4.00 19.79 -1.01
CA PRO A 173 -4.45 20.05 -2.39
C PRO A 173 -3.40 19.73 -3.46
N HIS A 174 -2.12 19.75 -3.08
CA HIS A 174 -0.98 19.41 -3.92
C HIS A 174 -0.45 18.03 -3.53
N HIS A 175 -0.94 16.97 -4.16
CA HIS A 175 -0.31 15.64 -4.07
C HIS A 175 0.18 15.22 -5.45
N CYS A 176 1.44 14.77 -5.49
CA CYS A 176 2.05 14.21 -6.69
C CYS A 176 2.06 12.69 -6.57
N ASN A 177 1.33 12.00 -7.45
CA ASN A 177 1.39 10.55 -7.57
C ASN A 177 2.24 10.15 -8.77
N ARG A 178 3.19 9.27 -8.52
CA ARG A 178 4.03 8.68 -9.55
C ARG A 178 3.58 7.26 -9.77
N LEU A 179 3.11 6.96 -10.98
CA LEU A 179 2.81 5.61 -11.41
C LEU A 179 3.95 5.15 -12.33
N ILE A 180 4.60 4.04 -11.99
CA ILE A 180 5.56 3.39 -12.87
C ILE A 180 4.86 2.17 -13.45
N LEU A 181 4.58 2.22 -14.75
CA LEU A 181 4.09 1.05 -15.48
C LEU A 181 5.29 0.27 -16.02
N PRO A 182 5.37 -1.05 -15.82
CA PRO A 182 6.46 -1.86 -16.36
C PRO A 182 6.51 -1.75 -17.88
N GLY A 183 7.70 -1.51 -18.41
CA GLY A 183 7.91 -1.44 -19.85
C GLY A 183 8.00 -2.83 -20.47
N ALA A 184 6.87 -3.44 -20.83
CA ALA A 184 6.80 -4.42 -21.92
C ALA A 184 5.35 -4.83 -22.29
N THR A 185 5.04 -4.74 -23.59
CA THR A 185 4.06 -5.58 -24.33
C THR A 185 2.55 -5.35 -24.15
N GLY A 186 2.12 -4.14 -23.84
CA GLY A 186 0.71 -3.74 -23.99
C GLY A 186 0.62 -2.26 -24.35
N ALA A 187 -0.42 -1.86 -25.08
CA ALA A 187 -0.68 -0.44 -25.36
C ALA A 187 -0.78 0.31 -24.03
N ILE A 188 0.27 1.07 -23.68
CA ILE A 188 0.23 1.98 -22.53
C ILE A 188 -0.91 2.96 -22.83
N PRO A 189 -1.94 3.05 -21.98
CA PRO A 189 -3.09 3.91 -22.25
C PRO A 189 -2.61 5.34 -22.52
N GLU A 190 -3.15 5.96 -23.57
CA GLU A 190 -2.80 7.33 -23.94
C GLU A 190 -3.20 8.33 -22.85
N ARG A 191 -4.22 7.98 -22.07
CA ARG A 191 -4.69 8.72 -20.91
C ARG A 191 -4.79 7.80 -19.70
N VAL A 192 -4.19 8.22 -18.59
CA VAL A 192 -4.36 7.63 -17.27
C VAL A 192 -4.83 8.74 -16.33
N VAL A 193 -5.77 8.44 -15.44
CA VAL A 193 -6.18 9.36 -14.37
C VAL A 193 -5.60 8.90 -13.03
N CYS A 194 -5.32 9.85 -12.15
CA CYS A 194 -4.83 9.57 -10.82
C CYS A 194 -5.91 8.87 -9.98
N ALA A 195 -5.58 7.73 -9.37
CA ALA A 195 -6.50 6.98 -8.52
C ALA A 195 -6.90 7.70 -7.21
N GLU A 196 -6.13 8.72 -6.80
CA GLU A 196 -6.41 9.51 -5.58
C GLU A 196 -7.26 10.76 -5.86
N CYS A 197 -7.08 11.45 -6.99
CA CYS A 197 -7.80 12.70 -7.29
C CYS A 197 -8.53 12.79 -8.63
N GLY A 198 -8.47 11.75 -9.45
CA GLY A 198 -9.12 11.71 -10.76
C GLY A 198 -8.55 12.65 -11.81
N ARG A 199 -7.52 13.46 -11.49
CA ARG A 199 -6.87 14.34 -12.48
C ARG A 199 -6.10 13.50 -13.52
N PRO A 200 -6.06 13.95 -14.80
CA PRO A 200 -5.24 13.30 -15.80
C PRO A 200 -3.77 13.34 -15.38
N MET A 201 -3.06 12.22 -15.52
CA MET A 201 -1.64 12.13 -15.25
C MET A 201 -0.85 12.49 -16.51
N GLU A 202 0.28 13.16 -16.32
CA GLU A 202 1.24 13.43 -17.40
C GLU A 202 2.06 12.18 -17.70
N LYS A 203 2.30 11.93 -18.99
CA LYS A 203 3.08 10.79 -19.48
C LYS A 203 4.54 11.19 -19.67
N PHE A 204 5.44 10.49 -18.99
CA PHE A 204 6.89 10.64 -19.16
C PHE A 204 7.53 9.30 -19.55
N ILE A 205 8.52 9.34 -20.44
CA ILE A 205 9.42 8.20 -20.72
C ILE A 205 10.69 8.42 -19.92
N MET A 206 11.03 7.47 -19.03
CA MET A 206 12.21 7.55 -18.17
C MET A 206 13.21 6.45 -18.52
N TYR A 207 14.44 6.84 -18.81
CA TYR A 207 15.58 5.93 -18.86
C TYR A 207 16.33 6.03 -17.54
N ARG A 208 16.51 4.90 -16.84
CA ARG A 208 17.26 4.84 -15.59
C ARG A 208 18.45 3.91 -15.78
N CYS A 209 19.66 4.46 -15.74
CA CYS A 209 20.87 3.66 -15.60
C CYS A 209 20.99 3.26 -14.12
N CYS A 210 21.16 1.97 -13.85
CA CYS A 210 21.30 1.47 -12.49
C CYS A 210 22.78 1.36 -12.16
N THR A 211 23.26 2.20 -11.24
CA THR A 211 24.42 1.88 -10.41
C THR A 211 23.87 1.74 -9.00
N ASP A 212 23.92 0.51 -8.48
CA ASP A 212 23.52 0.05 -7.15
C ASP A 212 22.01 -0.24 -6.92
#